data_AF-A0A970EGW3-F1
#
_entry.id   AF-A0A970EGW3-F1
#
_cell.length_a   1.000
_cell.length_b   1.000
_cell.length_c   1.000
_cell.angle_alpha   90.00
_cell.angle_beta   90.00
_cell.angle_gamma   90.00
#
_symmetry.space_group_name_H-M   'P 1'
#
loop_
_entity.id
_entity.type
_entity.pdbx_description
1 polymer ?
#
loop_
_entity_poly.entity_id
_entity_poly.type
_entity_poly.pdbx_seq_one_letter_code
_entity_poly.pdbx_strand_id
1 'polypeptide(L)'
;WTALIRQPDFVNAQIFEKAKEEVKKKKDYLDVNRATLITIEEGLCVQAMHIGSYDDEERTIKSLHSFAEENGYAIDIGENRRHHEIYL
;
A
#
# COMPACT_ATOMS: atom_id res chain seq x y z
N TRP A 1 -3.79 1.02 -9.05
CA TRP A 1 -2.93 0.45 -7.99
C TRP A 1 -1.72 1.35 -7.82
N THR A 2 -1.16 1.40 -6.62
CA THR A 2 0.08 2.14 -6.31
C THR A 2 0.99 1.18 -5.58
N ALA A 3 2.22 0.99 -6.06
CA ALA A 3 3.20 0.19 -5.34
C ALA A 3 3.82 1.03 -4.21
N LEU A 4 3.90 0.46 -3.01
CA LEU A 4 4.40 1.12 -1.82
C LEU A 4 5.46 0.26 -1.13
N ILE A 5 6.46 0.91 -0.54
CA ILE A 5 7.45 0.29 0.33
C ILE A 5 7.60 1.16 1.56
N ARG A 6 7.21 0.64 2.73
CA ARG A 6 7.33 1.35 4.00
C ARG A 6 8.79 1.72 4.27
N GLN A 7 9.02 2.97 4.64
CA GLN A 7 10.33 3.48 5.04
C GLN A 7 10.41 3.63 6.57
N PRO A 8 11.61 3.54 7.15
CA PRO A 8 11.83 3.94 8.55
C PRO A 8 11.57 5.43 8.78
N ASP A 9 11.20 5.80 10.01
CA ASP A 9 10.79 7.17 10.37
C ASP A 9 11.85 8.25 10.14
N PHE A 10 13.14 7.87 10.10
CA PHE A 10 14.21 8.82 9.84
C PHE A 10 14.24 9.31 8.37
N VAL A 11 13.56 8.60 7.45
CA VAL A 11 13.55 8.95 6.02
C VAL A 11 12.63 10.15 5.80
N ASN A 12 13.23 11.32 5.65
CA ASN A 12 12.55 12.57 5.35
C ASN A 12 12.73 12.98 3.86
N ALA A 13 12.10 14.10 3.47
CA ALA A 13 12.17 14.61 2.09
C ALA A 13 13.61 14.89 1.60
N GLN A 14 14.51 15.34 2.48
CA GLN A 14 15.91 15.60 2.13
C GLN A 14 16.67 14.30 1.81
N ILE A 15 16.48 13.27 2.63
CA ILE A 15 17.07 11.94 2.40
C ILE A 15 16.51 11.33 1.11
N PHE A 16 15.20 11.45 0.89
CA PHE A 16 14.54 10.92 -0.28
C PHE A 16 15.03 11.57 -1.58
N GLU A 17 15.10 12.90 -1.65
CA GLU A 17 15.60 13.58 -2.86
C GLU A 17 17.08 13.30 -3.11
N LYS A 18 17.91 13.25 -2.06
CA LYS A 18 19.31 12.82 -2.20
C LYS A 18 19.42 11.41 -2.78
N ALA A 19 18.58 10.47 -2.32
CA ALA A 19 18.56 9.11 -2.87
C ALA A 19 18.16 9.10 -4.36
N LYS A 20 17.19 9.91 -4.78
CA LYS A 20 16.81 10.06 -6.20
C LYS A 20 17.97 10.57 -7.05
N GLU A 21 18.72 11.56 -6.59
CA GLU A 21 19.90 12.05 -7.29
C GLU A 21 20.99 10.98 -7.44
N GLU A 22 21.28 10.23 -6.37
CA GLU A 22 22.27 9.15 -6.38
C GLU A 22 21.87 8.02 -7.34
N VAL A 23 20.58 7.65 -7.35
CA VAL A 23 20.07 6.64 -8.28
C VAL A 23 20.14 7.14 -9.72
N LYS A 24 19.72 8.37 -10.00
CA LYS A 24 19.77 8.96 -11.34
C LYS A 24 21.20 9.03 -11.90
N LYS A 25 22.20 9.29 -11.05
CA LYS A 25 23.62 9.26 -11.44
C LYS A 25 24.11 7.84 -11.79
N LYS A 26 23.62 6.81 -11.09
CA LYS A 26 24.03 5.41 -11.28
C LYS A 26 23.22 4.67 -12.35
N LYS A 27 21.97 5.07 -12.56
CA LYS A 27 20.95 4.41 -13.39
C LYS A 27 20.10 5.49 -14.07
N ASP A 28 20.71 6.20 -15.02
CA ASP A 28 20.11 7.33 -15.74
C ASP A 28 18.88 6.96 -16.60
N TYR A 29 18.76 5.68 -16.97
CA TYR A 29 17.62 5.12 -17.67
C TYR A 29 16.35 4.95 -16.81
N LEU A 30 16.45 5.07 -15.47
CA LEU A 30 15.29 4.96 -14.58
C LEU A 30 14.63 6.33 -14.37
N ASP A 31 13.32 6.39 -14.57
CA ASP A 31 12.53 7.56 -14.21
C ASP A 31 12.24 7.61 -12.71
N VAL A 32 13.15 8.24 -11.98
CA VAL A 32 13.05 8.44 -10.53
C VAL A 32 11.94 9.42 -10.13
N ASN A 33 11.34 10.17 -11.06
CA ASN A 33 10.30 11.14 -10.72
C ASN A 33 8.93 10.50 -10.48
N ARG A 34 8.75 9.23 -10.87
CA ARG A 34 7.56 8.44 -10.54
C ARG A 34 7.51 8.03 -9.06
N ALA A 35 8.65 8.08 -8.36
CA ALA A 35 8.72 7.80 -6.94
C ALA A 35 8.40 9.06 -6.13
N THR A 36 7.51 8.92 -5.16
CA THR A 36 7.12 9.98 -4.22
C THR A 36 7.22 9.47 -2.79
N LEU A 37 7.64 10.35 -1.87
CA LEU A 37 7.56 10.09 -0.43
C LEU A 37 6.21 10.60 0.09
N ILE A 38 5.43 9.70 0.67
CA ILE A 38 4.11 10.02 1.26
C ILE A 38 4.03 9.46 2.67
N THR A 39 3.25 10.13 3.52
CA THR A 39 2.83 9.62 4.82
C THR A 39 1.39 9.14 4.69
N ILE A 40 1.11 7.91 5.12
CA ILE A 40 -0.22 7.32 5.08
C ILE A 40 -0.65 7.01 6.51
N GLU A 41 -1.84 7.48 6.89
CA GLU A 41 -2.59 7.01 8.04
C GLU A 41 -3.82 6.26 7.50
N GLU A 42 -3.77 4.93 7.48
CA GLU A 42 -4.81 4.11 6.86
C GLU A 42 -6.09 4.02 7.70
N GLY A 43 -5.94 4.25 9.02
CA GLY A 43 -7.01 4.24 9.99
C GLY A 43 -7.56 2.84 10.26
N LEU A 44 -8.83 2.79 10.66
CA LEU A 44 -9.52 1.55 11.00
C LEU A 44 -9.71 0.66 9.76
N CYS A 45 -9.19 -0.56 9.81
CA CYS A 45 -9.24 -1.53 8.73
C CYS A 45 -9.63 -2.92 9.24
N VAL A 46 -10.16 -3.76 8.35
CA VAL A 46 -10.22 -5.22 8.53
C VAL A 46 -9.17 -5.85 7.62
N GLN A 47 -8.48 -6.88 8.10
CA GLN A 47 -7.43 -7.56 7.35
C GLN A 47 -7.47 -9.07 7.58
N ALA A 48 -7.05 -9.83 6.57
CA ALA A 48 -6.92 -11.28 6.65
C ALA A 48 -5.71 -11.75 5.83
N MET A 49 -5.11 -12.85 6.25
CA MET A 49 -4.12 -13.55 5.43
C MET A 49 -4.85 -14.34 4.34
N HIS A 50 -4.55 -14.05 3.07
CA HIS A 50 -4.93 -14.91 1.97
C HIS A 50 -3.83 -15.94 1.71
N ILE A 51 -4.20 -17.22 1.59
CA ILE A 51 -3.29 -18.32 1.30
C ILE A 51 -3.85 -19.07 0.09
N GLY A 52 -3.24 -18.87 -1.08
CA GLY A 52 -3.74 -19.45 -2.32
C GLY A 52 -3.34 -18.65 -3.55
N SER A 53 -3.99 -18.96 -4.68
CA SER A 53 -3.88 -18.18 -5.91
C SER A 53 -4.60 -16.85 -5.75
N TYR A 54 -4.12 -15.79 -6.41
CA TYR A 54 -4.85 -14.51 -6.50
C TYR A 54 -6.27 -14.68 -7.05
N ASP A 55 -6.49 -15.65 -7.93
CA ASP A 55 -7.84 -15.94 -8.46
C ASP A 55 -8.83 -16.40 -7.37
N ASP A 56 -8.34 -16.86 -6.22
CA ASP A 56 -9.14 -17.31 -5.08
C ASP A 56 -9.35 -16.20 -4.02
N GLU A 57 -8.84 -14.99 -4.23
CA GLU A 57 -8.92 -13.88 -3.27
C GLU A 57 -10.38 -13.49 -2.94
N GLU A 58 -11.31 -13.69 -3.89
CA GLU A 58 -12.73 -13.38 -3.71
C GLU A 58 -13.31 -14.04 -2.45
N ARG A 59 -12.84 -15.25 -2.10
CA ARG A 59 -13.27 -15.95 -0.88
C ARG A 59 -12.83 -15.19 0.37
N THR A 60 -11.60 -14.69 0.40
CA THR A 60 -11.05 -13.91 1.52
C THR A 60 -11.76 -12.57 1.63
N ILE A 61 -12.01 -11.88 0.50
CA ILE A 61 -12.73 -10.59 0.47
C ILE A 61 -14.15 -10.75 1.02
N LYS A 62 -14.87 -11.81 0.59
CA LYS A 62 -16.22 -12.11 1.12
C LYS A 62 -16.21 -12.29 2.63
N SER A 63 -15.24 -13.03 3.17
CA SER A 63 -15.11 -13.21 4.63
C SER A 63 -14.81 -11.89 5.36
N LEU A 64 -13.99 -11.01 4.79
CA LEU A 64 -13.73 -9.68 5.36
C LEU A 64 -14.99 -8.81 5.38
N HIS A 65 -15.78 -8.83 4.30
CA HIS A 65 -17.04 -8.08 4.22
C HIS A 65 -18.06 -8.57 5.23
N SER A 66 -18.26 -9.89 5.35
CA SER A 66 -19.15 -10.46 6.36
C SER A 66 -18.70 -10.12 7.78
N PHE A 67 -17.40 -10.22 8.07
CA PHE A 67 -16.87 -9.85 9.39
C PHE A 67 -17.13 -8.37 9.71
N ALA A 68 -16.91 -7.46 8.75
CA ALA A 68 -17.17 -6.04 8.94
C ALA A 68 -18.66 -5.78 9.24
N GLU A 69 -19.56 -6.35 8.44
CA GLU A 69 -21.01 -6.19 8.61
C GLU A 69 -21.51 -6.75 9.94
N GLU A 70 -21.09 -7.96 10.31
CA GLU A 70 -21.46 -8.61 11.58
C GLU A 70 -21.00 -7.82 12.81
N ASN A 71 -19.94 -7.02 12.68
CA ASN A 71 -19.41 -6.16 13.75
C ASN A 71 -19.89 -4.69 13.65
N GLY A 72 -20.85 -4.40 12.76
CA GLY A 72 -21.45 -3.07 12.62
C GLY A 72 -20.56 -2.04 11.92
N TYR A 73 -19.58 -2.49 11.15
CA TYR A 73 -18.73 -1.64 10.31
C TYR A 73 -19.25 -1.60 8.87
N ALA A 74 -18.97 -0.48 8.18
CA ALA A 74 -19.25 -0.31 6.77
C ALA A 74 -17.96 -0.44 5.94
N ILE A 75 -18.07 -1.02 4.75
CA ILE A 75 -16.97 -1.06 3.79
C ILE A 75 -16.78 0.33 3.18
N ASP A 76 -15.60 0.89 3.38
CA ASP A 76 -15.23 2.25 3.01
C ASP A 76 -14.11 2.23 1.95
N ILE A 77 -14.36 1.52 0.84
CA ILE A 77 -13.45 1.46 -0.31
C ILE A 77 -13.98 2.37 -1.41
N GLY A 78 -13.15 3.30 -1.88
CA GLY A 78 -13.51 4.32 -2.87
C GLY A 78 -12.30 5.07 -3.41
N GLU A 79 -12.47 6.34 -3.77
CA GLU A 79 -11.37 7.13 -4.34
C GLU A 79 -10.29 7.48 -3.31
N ASN A 80 -10.72 7.77 -2.07
CA ASN A 80 -9.87 8.24 -0.98
C ASN A 80 -9.26 7.09 -0.15
N ARG A 81 -9.91 5.93 -0.12
CA ARG A 81 -9.46 4.73 0.60
C ARG A 81 -9.51 3.55 -0.34
N ARG A 82 -8.37 2.90 -0.54
CA ARG A 82 -8.21 1.87 -1.58
C ARG A 82 -8.10 0.49 -0.92
N HIS A 83 -8.48 -0.55 -1.67
CA HIS A 83 -8.10 -1.92 -1.32
C HIS A 83 -6.57 -1.99 -1.22
N HIS A 84 -6.07 -2.68 -0.20
CA HIS A 84 -4.65 -2.73 0.13
C HIS A 84 -4.21 -4.18 0.29
N GLU A 85 -3.28 -4.60 -0.57
CA GLU A 85 -2.65 -5.90 -0.53
C GLU A 85 -1.19 -5.75 -0.06
N ILE A 86 -0.76 -6.64 0.84
CA ILE A 86 0.63 -6.73 1.28
C ILE A 86 1.18 -8.07 0.82
N TYR A 87 2.13 -8.02 -0.10
CA TYR A 87 2.84 -9.21 -0.59
C TYR A 87 3.99 -9.55 0.37
N LEU A 88 3.92 -10.74 0.98
CA LEU A 88 4.87 -11.25 1.99
C LEU A 88 6.01 -12.09 1.40
#